data_AF-A0A352BFL8-F1
#
_entry.id   AF-A0A352BFL8-F1
#
_cell.length_a   1.000
_cell.length_b   1.000
_cell.length_c   1.000
_cell.angle_alpha   90.00
_cell.angle_beta   90.00
_cell.angle_gamma   90.00
#
_symmetry.space_group_name_H-M   'P 1'
#
loop_
_entity.id
_entity.type
_entity.pdbx_description
1 polymer ?
#
loop_
_entity_poly.entity_id
_entity_poly.type
_entity_poly.pdbx_seq_one_letter_code
_entity_poly.pdbx_strand_id
1 'polypeptide(L)' 'MMIEPPIEKMSEKVGNKYKLCVLASKRAVELQIRNIHSGVEPEQTELTEAANEIWEGKIVADDSMENKGK' A
#
# COMPACT_ATOMS: atom_id res chain seq x y z
N MET A 1 12.68 -16.88 -0.87
CA MET A 1 11.83 -16.20 0.14
C MET A 1 10.40 -16.27 -0.34
N MET A 2 9.51 -16.84 0.45
CA MET A 2 8.06 -16.73 0.21
C MET A 2 7.67 -15.34 0.74
N ILE A 3 7.31 -14.42 -0.17
CA ILE A 3 6.92 -13.06 0.19
C ILE A 3 5.42 -13.10 0.51
N GLU A 4 5.09 -12.91 1.78
CA GLU A 4 3.72 -12.72 2.26
C GLU A 4 3.49 -11.22 2.51
N PRO A 5 2.38 -10.63 2.03
CA PRO A 5 1.34 -11.26 1.21
C PRO A 5 1.81 -11.55 -0.23
N PRO A 6 1.21 -12.54 -0.95
CA PRO A 6 1.68 -12.93 -2.27
C PRO A 6 1.44 -11.82 -3.30
N ILE A 7 2.52 -11.28 -3.87
CA ILE A 7 2.49 -10.11 -4.78
C ILE A 7 1.53 -10.31 -5.96
N GLU A 8 1.48 -11.51 -6.53
CA GLU A 8 0.61 -11.85 -7.66
C GLU A 8 -0.87 -11.65 -7.30
N LYS A 9 -1.30 -12.18 -6.15
CA LYS A 9 -2.67 -12.04 -5.65
C LYS A 9 -3.00 -10.60 -5.25
N MET A 10 -2.03 -9.87 -4.71
CA MET A 10 -2.19 -8.44 -4.43
C MET A 10 -2.37 -7.64 -5.72
N SER A 11 -1.59 -7.95 -6.76
CA SER A 11 -1.69 -7.30 -8.05
C SER A 11 -3.03 -7.57 -8.73
N GLU A 12 -3.58 -8.78 -8.60
CA GLU A 12 -4.92 -9.12 -9.08
C GLU A 12 -6.00 -8.29 -8.35
N LYS A 13 -5.90 -8.17 -7.02
CA LYS A 13 -6.83 -7.34 -6.21
C LYS A 13 -6.80 -5.86 -6.59
N VAL A 14 -5.60 -5.32 -6.84
CA VAL A 14 -5.40 -3.90 -7.18
C VAL A 14 -5.55 -3.64 -8.69
N GLY A 15 -5.62 -4.69 -9.51
CA GLY A 15 -5.78 -4.62 -10.97
C GLY A 15 -4.48 -4.45 -11.76
N ASN A 16 -3.40 -3.94 -11.15
CA ASN A 16 -2.10 -3.81 -11.82
C ASN A 16 -0.93 -3.71 -10.82
N LYS A 17 0.17 -4.42 -11.07
CA LYS A 17 1.42 -4.38 -10.29
C LYS A 17 1.98 -2.98 -10.08
N TYR A 18 1.86 -2.08 -11.07
CA TYR A 18 2.31 -0.70 -10.94
C TYR A 18 1.38 0.12 -10.04
N LYS A 19 0.06 -0.10 -10.15
CA LYS A 19 -0.93 0.50 -9.24
C LYS A 19 -0.66 0.03 -7.80
N LEU A 20 -0.34 -1.26 -7.61
CA LEU A 20 0.06 -1.81 -6.32
C LEU A 20 1.30 -1.14 -5.74
N CYS A 21 2.38 -0.98 -6.52
CA CYS A 21 3.59 -0.29 -6.05
C CYS A 21 3.32 1.15 -5.64
N VAL A 22 2.53 1.89 -6.42
CA VAL A 22 2.18 3.29 -6.11
C VAL A 22 1.30 3.36 -4.86
N LEU A 23 0.29 2.49 -4.75
CA LEU A 23 -0.62 2.44 -3.61
C LEU A 23 0.15 2.12 -2.31
N ALA A 24 0.97 1.07 -2.32
CA ALA A 24 1.77 0.67 -1.18
C ALA A 24 2.76 1.77 -0.76
N SER A 25 3.45 2.40 -1.73
CA SER A 25 4.39 3.49 -1.45
C SER A 25 3.71 4.71 -0.83
N LYS A 26 2.58 5.15 -1.40
CA LYS A 26 1.82 6.29 -0.85
C LYS A 26 1.36 6.00 0.58
N ARG A 27 0.83 4.80 0.80
CA ARG A 27 0.32 4.40 2.10
C ARG A 27 1.43 4.28 3.15
N ALA A 28 2.59 3.76 2.77
CA ALA A 28 3.75 3.69 3.66
C ALA A 28 4.21 5.10 4.10
N VAL A 29 4.20 6.09 3.20
CA VAL A 29 4.54 7.49 3.54
C VAL A 29 3.51 8.08 4.52
N GLU A 30 2.22 7.81 4.33
CA GLU A 30 1.19 8.24 5.28
C GLU A 30 1.40 7.65 6.69
N LEU A 31 1.70 6.36 6.76
CA LEU A 31 2.01 5.67 8.01
C LEU A 31 3.26 6.25 8.68
N GLN A 32 4.30 6.54 7.89
CA GLN A 32 5.53 7.13 8.40
C GLN A 32 5.27 8.52 9.01
N ILE A 33 4.55 9.38 8.30
CA ILE A 33 4.17 10.71 8.80
C ILE A 33 3.35 10.59 10.08
N ARG A 34 2.40 9.64 10.13
CA ARG A 34 1.59 9.36 11.32
C ARG A 34 2.47 8.97 12.50
N ASN A 35 3.36 7.99 12.31
CA ASN A 35 4.23 7.45 13.36
C ASN A 35 5.16 8.53 13.94
N ILE A 36 5.74 9.36 13.06
CA ILE A 36 6.56 10.52 13.46
C ILE A 36 5.76 11.49 14.31
N HIS A 37 4.54 11.84 13.90
CA HIS A 37 3.70 12.76 14.66
C HIS A 37 3.19 12.19 15.98
N SER A 38 2.92 10.89 16.05
CA SER A 38 2.47 10.23 17.28
C SER A 38 3.60 9.80 18.21
N GLY A 39 4.86 9.90 17.78
CA GLY A 39 6.02 9.39 18.52
C GLY A 39 5.96 7.87 18.73
N VAL A 40 5.31 7.15 17.81
CA VAL A 40 5.17 5.69 17.87
C VAL A 40 6.31 5.07 17.08
N GLU A 41 7.00 4.11 17.71
CA GLU A 41 8.00 3.29 17.03
C GLU A 41 7.31 2.05 16.45
N PRO A 42 7.30 1.86 15.12
CA PRO A 42 6.54 0.78 14.50
C PRO A 42 7.25 -0.57 14.66
N GLU A 43 6.48 -1.63 14.91
CA GLU A 43 7.00 -3.00 15.05
C GLU A 43 7.54 -3.59 13.74
N GLN A 44 7.07 -3.07 12.61
CA GLN A 44 7.46 -3.48 11.26
C GLN A 44 7.58 -2.26 10.36
N THR A 45 8.22 -2.41 9.21
CA THR A 45 8.32 -1.28 8.27
C THR A 45 6.93 -0.84 7.81
N GLU A 46 6.76 0.45 7.58
CA GLU A 46 5.51 1.03 7.09
C GLU A 46 5.10 0.45 5.74
N LEU A 47 6.07 -0.02 4.95
CA LEU A 47 5.79 -0.72 3.70
C LEU A 47 5.17 -2.11 3.94
N THR A 48 5.64 -2.84 4.96
CA THR A 48 5.05 -4.12 5.37
C THR A 48 3.63 -3.92 5.89
N GLU A 49 3.41 -2.90 6.74
CA GLU A 49 2.08 -2.57 7.24
C GLU A 49 1.13 -2.15 6.10
N ALA A 50 1.59 -1.29 5.18
CA ALA A 50 0.82 -0.91 4.00
C ALA A 50 0.45 -2.12 3.13
N ALA A 51 1.39 -3.05 2.91
CA ALA A 51 1.11 -4.27 2.17
C ALA A 51 0.04 -5.14 2.85
N ASN A 52 0.10 -5.26 4.18
CA ASN A 52 -0.92 -5.97 4.96
C ASN A 52 -2.29 -5.28 4.88
N GLU A 53 -2.35 -3.95 5.02
CA GLU A 53 -3.61 -3.21 4.92
C GLU A 53 -4.26 -3.33 3.53
N ILE A 54 -3.47 -3.32 2.46
CA ILE A 54 -3.95 -3.55 1.09
C ILE A 54 -4.45 -4.98 0.93
N TRP A 55 -3.70 -5.97 1.46
CA TRP A 55 -4.09 -7.37 1.39
C TRP A 55 -5.40 -7.65 2.12
N GLU A 56 -5.58 -7.05 3.30
CA GLU A 56 -6.79 -7.12 4.12
C GLU A 56 -7.97 -6.32 3.54
N GLY A 57 -7.74 -5.49 2.51
CA GLY A 57 -8.77 -4.67 1.88
C GLY A 57 -9.15 -3.42 2.68
N LYS A 58 -8.34 -3.01 3.67
CA LYS A 58 -8.50 -1.73 4.40
C LYS A 58 -8.19 -0.53 3.51
N ILE A 59 -7.27 -0.71 2.57
CA ILE A 59 -6.88 0.27 1.56
C ILE A 59 -7.16 -0.30 0.18
N VAL A 60 -7.89 0.46 -0.64
CA VAL A 60 -8.24 0.09 -2.01
C VAL A 60 -7.74 1.16 -2.97
N ALA A 61 -7.34 0.76 -4.18
CA ALA A 61 -7.04 1.71 -5.23
C ALA A 61 -8.33 2.39 -5.68
N ASP A 62 -8.34 3.73 -5.69
CA ASP A 62 -9.44 4.49 -6.25
C ASP A 62 -9.20 4.68 -7.76
N ASP A 63 -10.03 4.06 -8.57
CA ASP A 63 -9.97 4.15 -10.04
C ASP A 63 -10.60 5.46 -10.59
N SER A 64 -11.14 6.33 -9.74
CA SER A 64 -11.76 7.60 -10.18
C SER A 64 -10.75 8.67 -10.66
N MET A 65 -9.45 8.36 -10.65
CA MET A 65 -8.37 9.24 -11.11
C MET A 65 -7.76 8.80 -12.46
N GLU A 66 -8.47 8.02 -13.27
CA GLU A 66 -7.99 7.54 -14.57
C GLU A 66 -8.36 8.47 -15.75
N ASN A 67 -8.28 9.81 -15.61
CA ASN A 67 -8.25 10.70 -16.78
C ASN A 67 -7.84 12.16 -16.48
N LYS A 68 -6.55 12.48 -16.59
CA LYS A 68 -6.09 13.85 -16.94
C LYS A 68 -4.81 13.76 -17.76
N GLY A 69 -4.96 13.30 -19.00
CA GLY A 69 -3.92 13.34 -20.02
C GLY A 69 -4.55 13.46 -21.39
N LYS A 70 -5.10 14.65 -21.68
CA LYS A 70 -5.40 15.10 -23.04
C LYS A 70 -4.24 15.96 -23.52
#